data_AF-A0A519GG53-F1
#
_entry.id   AF-A0A519GG53-F1
#
_cell.length_a   1.000
_cell.length_b   1.000
_cell.length_c   1.000
_cell.angle_alpha   90.00
_cell.angle_beta   90.00
_cell.angle_gamma   90.00
#
_symmetry.space_group_name_H-M   'P 1'
#
loop_
_entity.id
_entity.type
_entity.pdbx_description
1 polymer ?
#
loop_
_entity_poly.entity_id
_entity_poly.type
_entity_poly.pdbx_seq_one_letter_code
_entity_poly.pdbx_strand_id
1 'polypeptide(L)' 'VGAYERLLLDVIEGRLNLFVRSDEQEAAWHWVEPLIDSWGADGGPRPYAAGTWGPSASSAMIARDGFAWGEEQ' A
#
# COMPACT_ATOMS: atom_id res chain seq x y z
N VAL A 1 1.07 22.59 -7.06
CA VAL A 1 -0.37 22.28 -7.06
C VAL A 1 -0.58 21.15 -6.07
N GLY A 2 -1.47 21.34 -5.10
CA GLY A 2 -1.77 20.30 -4.09
C GLY A 2 -2.55 19.14 -4.70
N ALA A 3 -2.44 17.94 -4.12
CA ALA A 3 -3.17 16.76 -4.62
C ALA A 3 -4.68 17.01 -4.74
N TYR A 4 -5.28 17.65 -3.73
CA TYR A 4 -6.72 18.00 -3.73
C TYR A 4 -7.09 19.02 -4.81
N GLU A 5 -6.27 20.06 -5.00
CA GLU A 5 -6.49 21.08 -6.03
C GLU A 5 -6.60 20.45 -7.41
N ARG A 6 -5.71 19.49 -7.71
CA ARG A 6 -5.73 18.77 -8.97
C ARG A 6 -7.00 17.92 -9.14
N LEU A 7 -7.38 17.16 -8.12
CA LEU A 7 -8.57 16.31 -8.17
C LEU A 7 -9.85 17.12 -8.37
N LEU A 8 -9.97 18.29 -7.73
CA LEU A 8 -11.12 19.16 -7.87
C LEU A 8 -11.24 19.75 -9.29
N LEU A 9 -10.12 20.20 -9.86
CA LEU A 9 -10.09 20.68 -11.25
C LEU A 9 -10.45 19.55 -12.23
N ASP A 10 -9.94 18.34 -12.01
CA ASP A 10 -10.22 17.20 -12.87
C ASP A 10 -11.71 16.81 -12.86
N VAL A 11 -12.41 16.91 -11.71
CA VAL A 11 -13.87 16.70 -11.65
C VAL A 11 -14.63 17.76 -12.43
N ILE A 12 -14.27 19.04 -12.29
CA ILE A 12 -14.92 20.15 -13.02
C ILE A 12 -14.74 19.98 -14.53
N GLU A 13 -13.56 19.52 -14.96
CA GLU A 13 -13.23 19.27 -16.37
C GLU A 13 -13.74 17.91 -16.89
N GLY A 14 -14.41 17.11 -16.05
CA GLY A 14 -14.93 15.79 -16.43
C GLY A 14 -13.85 14.73 -16.70
N ARG A 15 -12.62 14.95 -16.20
CA ARG A 15 -11.50 14.01 -16.30
C ARG A 15 -11.48 13.09 -15.09
N LEU A 16 -11.76 11.81 -15.31
CA LEU A 16 -11.87 10.82 -14.22
C LEU A 16 -10.66 9.86 -14.11
N ASN A 17 -9.55 10.17 -14.78
CA ASN A 17 -8.37 9.29 -14.85
C ASN A 17 -7.60 9.13 -13.52
N LEU A 18 -7.84 10.01 -12.54
CA LEU A 18 -7.25 9.94 -11.20
C LEU A 18 -8.24 9.40 -10.15
N PHE A 19 -9.39 8.91 -10.58
CA PHE A 19 -10.41 8.34 -9.71
C PHE A 19 -10.42 6.83 -9.87
N VAL A 20 -10.48 6.13 -8.73
CA VAL A 20 -10.57 4.67 -8.70
C VAL A 20 -11.96 4.27 -9.17
N ARG A 21 -12.02 3.33 -10.12
CA ARG A 21 -13.30 2.78 -10.59
C ARG A 21 -13.87 1.77 -9.60
N SER A 22 -15.17 1.49 -9.68
CA SER A 22 -15.81 0.54 -8.77
C SER A 22 -15.24 -0.87 -8.88
N ASP A 23 -14.99 -1.35 -10.11
CA ASP A 23 -14.39 -2.66 -10.37
C ASP A 23 -12.93 -2.74 -9.91
N GLU A 24 -12.16 -1.67 -10.06
CA GLU A 24 -10.81 -1.57 -9.52
C GLU A 24 -10.81 -1.62 -7.97
N GLN A 25 -11.76 -0.93 -7.35
CA GLN A 25 -11.93 -0.93 -5.90
C GLN A 25 -12.29 -2.32 -5.36
N GLU A 26 -13.21 -3.02 -6.03
CA GLU A 26 -13.59 -4.41 -5.70
C GLU A 26 -12.41 -5.36 -5.89
N ALA A 27 -11.64 -5.22 -6.97
CA ALA A 27 -10.45 -6.03 -7.21
C ALA A 27 -9.40 -5.81 -6.11
N ALA A 28 -9.15 -4.56 -5.71
CA ALA A 28 -8.23 -4.25 -4.61
C ALA A 28 -8.68 -4.90 -3.29
N TRP A 29 -9.98 -4.88 -2.99
CA TRP A 29 -10.52 -5.51 -1.77
C TRP A 29 -10.37 -7.02 -1.77
N HIS A 30 -10.55 -7.70 -2.90
CA HIS A 30 -10.32 -9.14 -3.00
C HIS A 30 -8.90 -9.56 -2.59
N TRP A 31 -7.89 -8.69 -2.76
CA TRP A 31 -6.52 -8.97 -2.32
C TRP A 31 -6.28 -8.63 -0.84
N VAL A 32 -6.86 -7.53 -0.35
CA VAL A 32 -6.57 -7.00 0.99
C VAL A 32 -7.39 -7.67 2.09
N GLU A 33 -8.65 -8.02 1.81
CA GLU A 33 -9.56 -8.60 2.80
C GLU A 33 -9.00 -9.86 3.48
N PRO A 34 -8.48 -10.88 2.75
CA PRO A 34 -7.95 -12.09 3.40
C PRO A 34 -6.73 -11.82 4.30
N LEU A 35 -5.93 -10.79 3.99
CA LEU A 35 -4.79 -10.40 4.81
C LEU A 35 -5.26 -9.81 6.14
N ILE A 36 -6.27 -8.94 6.11
CA ILE A 36 -6.86 -8.36 7.31
C ILE A 36 -7.50 -9.46 8.18
N ASP A 37 -8.25 -10.37 7.57
CA ASP A 37 -8.88 -11.49 8.27
C ASP A 37 -7.83 -12.39 8.95
N SER A 38 -6.73 -12.68 8.27
CA SER A 38 -5.62 -13.46 8.84
C SER A 38 -5.00 -12.79 10.07
N TRP A 39 -4.88 -11.46 10.08
CA TRP A 39 -4.36 -10.72 11.23
C TRP A 39 -5.28 -10.76 12.44
N GLY A 40 -6.60 -10.85 12.22
CA GLY A 40 -7.57 -11.06 13.29
C GLY A 40 -7.35 -12.38 14.05
N ALA A 41 -6.79 -13.40 13.38
CA ALA A 41 -6.50 -14.70 13.96
C ALA A 41 -5.05 -14.82 14.49
N ASP A 42 -4.07 -14.27 13.77
CA ASP A 42 -2.63 -14.57 13.97
C ASP A 42 -1.83 -13.46 14.68
N GLY A 43 -2.49 -12.44 15.24
CA GLY A 43 -1.84 -11.46 16.14
C GLY A 43 -1.22 -10.24 15.46
N GLY A 44 -1.53 -10.02 14.18
CA GLY A 44 -1.23 -8.77 13.46
C GLY A 44 0.23 -8.60 12.98
N PRO A 45 0.59 -7.39 12.51
CA PRO A 45 1.89 -7.11 11.91
C PRO A 45 3.01 -7.10 12.96
N ARG A 46 4.23 -7.40 12.50
CA ARG A 46 5.43 -7.39 13.35
C ARG A 46 5.83 -5.96 13.72
N PRO A 47 6.13 -5.67 15.01
CA PRO A 47 6.56 -4.35 15.43
C PRO A 47 7.99 -4.06 14.97
N TYR A 48 8.31 -2.76 14.85
CA TYR A 48 9.64 -2.26 14.56
C TYR A 48 9.86 -0.90 15.25
N ALA A 49 11.13 -0.51 15.42
CA ALA A 49 11.46 0.75 16.10
C ALA A 49 11.16 1.96 15.20
N ALA A 50 10.62 3.04 15.77
CA ALA A 50 10.39 4.28 15.04
C ALA A 50 11.72 4.85 14.48
N GLY A 51 11.68 5.34 13.24
CA GLY A 51 12.87 5.81 12.52
C GLY A 51 13.66 4.71 11.81
N THR A 52 13.21 3.45 11.89
CA THR A 52 13.75 2.34 11.08
C THR A 52 12.83 2.03 9.90
N TRP A 53 13.34 1.28 8.91
CA TRP A 53 12.63 0.91 7.69
C TRP A 53 11.68 -0.30 7.83
N GLY A 54 11.59 -0.87 9.03
CA GLY A 54 10.72 -2.02 9.30
C GLY A 54 11.45 -3.15 10.03
N PRO A 55 10.77 -4.29 10.23
CA PRO A 55 11.38 -5.48 10.82
C PRO A 55 12.34 -6.13 9.83
N SER A 56 13.39 -6.80 10.33
CA SER A 56 14.35 -7.55 9.50
C SER A 56 13.71 -8.63 8.61
N ALA A 57 12.53 -9.11 8.99
CA ALA A 57 11.72 -10.01 8.17
C ALA A 57 11.31 -9.41 6.82
N SER A 58 11.14 -8.07 6.73
CA SER A 58 10.84 -7.37 5.48
C SER A 58 12.01 -7.46 4.49
N SER A 59 13.22 -7.14 4.95
CA SER A 59 14.45 -7.22 4.15
C SER A 59 14.74 -8.66 3.75
N ALA A 60 14.58 -9.62 4.68
CA ALA A 60 14.77 -11.05 4.40
C ALA A 60 13.80 -11.60 3.34
N MET A 61 12.54 -11.13 3.33
CA MET A 61 11.53 -11.54 2.35
C MET A 61 11.96 -11.17 0.92
N ILE A 62 12.39 -9.92 0.74
CA ILE A 62 12.78 -9.39 -0.58
C ILE A 62 14.17 -9.93 -1.01
N ALA A 63 15.09 -10.11 -0.06
CA ALA A 63 16.41 -10.70 -0.32
C ALA A 63 16.33 -12.14 -0.84
N ARG A 64 15.28 -12.91 -0.47
CA ARG A 64 15.05 -14.25 -1.01
C ARG A 64 14.91 -14.25 -2.53
N ASP A 65 14.37 -13.17 -3.09
CA ASP A 65 14.14 -13.02 -4.51
C ASP A 65 15.28 -12.20 -5.19
N GLY A 66 16.38 -11.93 -4.46
CA GLY A 66 17.59 -11.27 -4.98
C GLY A 66 17.53 -9.74 -5.00
N PHE A 67 16.55 -9.14 -4.31
CA PHE A 67 16.35 -7.70 -4.28
C PHE A 67 16.70 -7.10 -2.90
N ALA A 68 16.85 -5.78 -2.84
CA ALA A 68 17.03 -5.02 -1.62
C ALA A 68 16.24 -3.70 -1.69
N TRP A 69 15.74 -3.22 -0.55
CA TRP A 69 15.10 -1.90 -0.46
C TRP A 69 16.13 -0.80 -0.72
N GLY A 70 15.75 0.23 -1.48
CA GLY A 70 16.67 1.33 -1.82
C GLY A 70 17.02 2.18 -0.61
N GLU A 71 16.11 2.24 0.35
CA GLU A 71 16.19 3.02 1.58
C GLU A 71 17.08 2.36 2.65
N GLU A 72 17.38 1.06 2.52
CA GLU A 72 18.31 0.31 3.37
C GLU A 72 19.76 0.34 2.87
N GLN A 73 20.02 0.98 1.72
CA GLN A 73 21.37 1.16 1.16
C GLN A 73 22.08 2.40 1.72
#